data_AF-A0A1Y4NXH7-F1
#
_entry.id   AF-A0A1Y4NXH7-F1
#
_cell.length_a   1.000
_cell.length_b   1.000
_cell.length_c   1.000
_cell.angle_alpha   90.00
_cell.angle_beta   90.00
_cell.angle_gamma   90.00
#
_symmetry.space_group_name_H-M   'P 1'
#
loop_
_entity.id
_entity.type
_entity.pdbx_description
1 polymer ?
#
loop_
_entity_poly.entity_id
_entity_poly.type
_entity_poly.pdbx_seq_one_letter_code
_entity_poly.pdbx_strand_id
1 'polypeptide(L)'
;MKRILKYFIGLLFCCSLYLTVLPVLEYQEHEISVLDLLQFAATGSLAYMPDDAAEVLEILMGPFLVMGAVLLITILITAVYTFITGWKNSYIISAFGTIIINAEMVLLVWMLRRYVYSETSALFMGMYEEITWKILPVCLWCLIYVLILLGSIWGIAQVIIAGLERTEIQTEEENVTEWSDVEWTDYSLENTGNSDVETEIDTNIEQRILPEEDILTEIAGDELTEEISRCPRCGRELEPEAVFCGKCGFKVR
;
A
#
# COMPACT_ATOMS: atom_id res chain seq x y z
N MET A 1 -10.98 2.68 -0.03
CA MET A 1 -10.24 2.46 1.23
C MET A 1 -8.71 2.53 1.05
N LYS A 2 -8.10 1.77 0.12
CA LYS A 2 -6.63 1.72 -0.12
C LYS A 2 -5.95 3.06 -0.43
N ARG A 3 -6.67 4.06 -0.92
CA ARG A 3 -6.12 5.41 -1.18
C ARG A 3 -6.12 6.31 0.05
N ILE A 4 -6.98 6.04 1.03
CA ILE A 4 -7.12 6.86 2.24
C ILE A 4 -6.11 6.42 3.29
N LEU A 5 -5.84 5.12 3.38
CA LEU A 5 -4.93 4.55 4.38
C LEU A 5 -3.52 5.16 4.35
N LYS A 6 -2.98 5.51 3.18
CA LYS A 6 -1.66 6.18 3.11
C LYS A 6 -1.65 7.55 3.81
N TYR A 7 -2.76 8.30 3.77
CA TYR A 7 -2.84 9.59 4.45
C TYR A 7 -2.94 9.41 5.96
N PHE A 8 -3.61 8.36 6.42
CA PHE A 8 -3.62 7.99 7.83
C PHE A 8 -2.23 7.62 8.33
N ILE A 9 -1.46 6.83 7.56
CA ILE A 9 -0.07 6.50 7.89
C ILE A 9 0.81 7.76 7.90
N GLY A 10 0.68 8.63 6.89
CA GLY A 10 1.39 9.91 6.87
C GLY A 10 1.06 10.78 8.10
N LEU A 11 -0.21 10.81 8.52
CA LEU A 11 -0.64 11.53 9.72
C LEU A 11 -0.03 10.93 10.99
N LEU A 12 0.10 9.60 11.09
CA LEU A 12 0.76 8.96 12.22
C LEU A 12 2.25 9.34 12.33
N PHE A 13 2.97 9.53 11.21
CA PHE A 13 4.31 10.11 11.25
C PHE A 13 4.31 11.56 11.73
N CYS A 14 3.33 12.37 11.34
CA CYS A 14 3.19 13.71 11.90
C CYS A 14 2.89 13.69 13.40
N CYS A 15 2.09 12.72 13.87
CA CYS A 15 1.84 12.51 15.29
C CYS A 15 3.10 12.06 16.04
N SER A 16 3.99 11.28 15.44
CA SER A 16 5.25 10.90 16.08
C SER A 16 6.21 12.08 16.25
N LEU A 17 6.13 13.13 15.42
CA LEU A 17 6.84 14.39 15.67
C LEU A 17 6.36 15.06 16.96
N TYR A 18 5.07 15.00 17.28
CA TYR A 18 4.58 15.56 18.54
C TYR A 18 5.14 14.80 19.76
N LEU A 19 5.41 13.50 19.63
CA LEU A 19 6.01 12.71 20.71
C LEU A 19 7.44 13.16 21.05
N THR A 20 8.17 13.80 20.13
CA THR A 20 9.51 14.34 20.45
C THR A 20 9.44 15.60 21.32
N VAL A 21 8.26 16.23 21.41
CA VAL A 21 8.01 17.38 22.30
C VAL A 21 7.62 16.92 23.70
N LEU A 22 7.23 15.65 23.88
CA LEU A 22 6.87 15.13 25.19
C LEU A 22 8.12 14.98 26.08
N PRO A 23 7.96 15.19 27.40
CA PRO A 23 9.06 15.08 28.34
C PRO A 23 9.52 13.63 28.47
N VAL A 24 10.81 13.40 28.23
CA VAL A 24 11.43 12.07 28.31
C VAL A 24 12.12 11.87 29.65
N LEU A 25 12.70 12.94 30.19
CA LEU A 25 13.45 12.96 31.43
C LEU A 25 12.78 13.90 32.42
N GLU A 26 12.85 13.55 33.70
CA GLU A 26 12.49 14.43 34.81
C GLU A 26 13.71 14.59 35.70
N TYR A 27 14.07 15.83 36.01
CA TYR A 27 15.19 16.20 36.87
C TYR A 27 14.74 17.31 37.83
N GLN A 28 14.80 17.06 39.15
CA GLN A 28 14.52 18.07 40.18
C GLN A 28 13.21 18.86 39.92
N GLU A 29 12.12 18.13 39.61
CA GLU A 29 10.78 18.67 39.26
C GLU A 29 10.66 19.36 37.89
N HIS A 30 11.75 19.45 37.13
CA HIS A 30 11.74 19.96 35.75
C HIS A 30 11.67 18.82 34.74
N GLU A 31 10.68 18.93 33.85
CA GLU A 31 10.48 18.02 32.74
C GLU A 31 11.31 18.48 31.54
N ILE A 32 12.16 17.58 31.02
CA ILE A 32 13.02 17.85 29.87
C ILE A 32 12.54 17.03 28.68
N SER A 33 12.14 17.70 27.60
CA SER A 33 11.79 17.07 26.32
C SER A 33 12.98 17.00 25.36
N VAL A 34 12.85 16.21 24.28
CA VAL A 34 13.86 16.17 23.20
C VAL A 34 13.93 17.52 22.48
N LEU A 35 12.82 18.27 22.44
CA LEU A 35 12.82 19.61 21.86
C LEU A 35 13.55 20.62 22.75
N ASP A 36 13.39 20.55 24.07
CA ASP A 36 14.14 21.39 25.01
C ASP A 36 15.64 21.10 24.90
N LEU A 37 15.98 19.82 24.76
CA LEU A 37 17.35 19.38 24.49
C LEU A 37 17.87 20.00 23.17
N LEU A 38 17.08 19.97 22.10
CA LEU A 38 17.46 20.55 20.81
C LEU A 38 17.60 22.08 20.88
N GLN A 39 16.66 22.75 21.56
CA GLN A 39 16.68 24.19 21.77
C GLN A 39 17.93 24.58 22.56
N PHE A 40 18.17 23.91 23.68
CA PHE A 40 19.35 24.13 24.51
C PHE A 40 20.63 24.03 23.67
N ALA A 41 20.77 22.98 22.87
CA ALA A 41 21.97 22.79 22.07
C ALA A 41 22.09 23.76 20.88
N ALA A 42 20.99 24.38 20.45
CA ALA A 42 21.02 25.43 19.42
C ALA A 42 21.32 26.82 19.99
N THR A 43 20.87 27.12 21.21
CA THR A 43 20.97 28.44 21.83
C THR A 43 22.03 28.55 22.93
N GLY A 44 22.57 27.42 23.40
CA GLY A 44 23.51 27.35 24.53
C GLY A 44 22.89 27.75 25.88
N SER A 45 21.56 27.89 25.97
CA SER A 45 20.90 28.42 27.16
C SER A 45 19.46 27.93 27.30
N LEU A 46 19.08 27.58 28.52
CA LEU A 46 17.71 27.31 28.95
C LEU A 46 17.34 28.32 30.06
N ALA A 47 16.17 28.95 29.96
CA ALA A 47 15.77 30.03 30.87
C ALA A 47 15.71 29.64 32.36
N TYR A 48 15.68 28.35 32.66
CA TYR A 48 15.57 27.78 34.00
C TYR A 48 16.83 27.01 34.44
N MET A 49 17.89 27.00 33.62
CA MET A 49 19.14 26.31 33.93
C MET A 49 20.24 27.34 34.29
N PRO A 50 20.95 27.19 35.43
CA PRO A 50 22.05 28.07 35.79
C PRO A 50 23.22 27.97 34.79
N ASP A 51 23.94 29.09 34.59
CA ASP A 51 24.99 29.23 33.55
C ASP A 51 26.09 28.17 33.67
N ASP A 52 26.45 27.81 34.90
CA ASP A 52 27.44 26.79 35.24
C ASP A 52 26.99 25.36 34.89
N ALA A 53 25.69 25.09 34.89
CA ALA A 53 25.14 23.84 34.35
C ALA A 53 25.02 23.87 32.82
N ALA A 54 24.78 25.05 32.24
CA ALA A 54 24.67 25.24 30.81
C ALA A 54 26.00 24.99 30.08
N GLU A 55 27.13 25.50 30.57
CA GLU A 55 28.44 25.29 29.92
C GLU A 55 28.82 23.79 29.84
N VAL A 56 28.53 23.04 30.89
CA VAL A 56 28.75 21.59 30.93
C VAL A 56 27.79 20.87 29.98
N LEU A 57 26.52 21.28 29.96
CA LEU A 57 25.50 20.69 29.11
C LEU A 57 25.77 20.98 27.62
N GLU A 58 26.35 22.14 27.26
CA GLU A 58 26.67 22.50 25.87
C GLU A 58 27.69 21.54 25.24
N ILE A 59 28.78 21.25 25.97
CA ILE A 59 29.81 20.30 25.55
C ILE A 59 29.22 18.87 25.45
N LEU A 60 28.31 18.56 26.37
CA LEU A 60 27.61 17.27 26.43
C LEU A 60 26.71 17.03 25.21
N MET A 61 26.03 18.09 24.76
CA MET A 61 24.85 17.96 23.92
C MET A 61 25.10 18.06 22.41
N GLY A 62 26.27 18.52 21.99
CA GLY A 62 26.66 18.60 20.58
C GLY A 62 26.32 17.35 19.73
N PRO A 63 26.77 16.13 20.09
CA PRO A 63 26.45 14.93 19.32
C PRO A 63 24.96 14.53 19.39
N PHE A 64 24.26 14.88 20.46
CA PHE A 64 22.83 14.61 20.61
C PHE A 64 21.98 15.54 19.75
N LEU A 65 22.38 16.80 19.57
CA LEU A 65 21.71 17.75 18.68
C LEU A 65 21.71 17.25 17.25
N VAL A 66 22.86 16.79 16.76
CA VAL A 66 22.96 16.33 15.37
C VAL A 66 22.08 15.10 15.16
N MET A 67 22.11 14.11 16.05
CA MET A 67 21.26 12.93 15.92
C MET A 67 19.77 13.23 16.09
N GLY A 68 19.39 14.09 17.04
CA GLY A 68 18.01 14.53 17.21
C GLY A 68 17.49 15.28 15.99
N ALA A 69 18.30 16.17 15.41
CA ALA A 69 17.95 16.87 14.18
C ALA A 69 17.79 15.91 12.99
N VAL A 70 18.72 14.95 12.83
CA VAL A 70 18.63 13.91 11.79
C VAL A 70 17.35 13.12 11.94
N LEU A 71 17.01 12.65 13.14
CA LEU A 71 15.77 11.93 13.43
C LEU A 71 14.53 12.75 13.00
N LEU A 72 14.45 14.03 13.40
CA LEU A 72 13.31 14.89 13.07
C LEU A 72 13.19 15.08 11.55
N ILE A 73 14.31 15.31 10.87
CA ILE A 73 14.37 15.43 9.42
C ILE A 73 13.92 14.13 8.75
N THR A 74 14.40 12.98 9.21
CA THR A 74 14.02 11.66 8.67
C THR A 74 12.51 11.42 8.82
N ILE A 75 11.91 11.77 9.96
CA ILE A 75 10.45 11.67 10.17
C ILE A 75 9.71 12.59 9.19
N LEU A 76 10.12 13.85 9.07
CA LEU A 76 9.50 14.83 8.18
C LEU A 76 9.57 14.40 6.71
N ILE A 77 10.76 14.00 6.25
CA ILE A 77 10.97 13.49 4.89
C ILE A 77 10.07 12.29 4.65
N THR A 78 10.07 11.30 5.55
CA THR A 78 9.24 10.10 5.42
C THR A 78 7.74 10.44 5.35
N ALA A 79 7.27 11.36 6.20
CA ALA A 79 5.88 11.81 6.19
C ALA A 79 5.50 12.47 4.86
N VAL A 80 6.31 13.42 4.38
CA VAL A 80 6.09 14.14 3.12
C VAL A 80 6.08 13.17 1.94
N TYR A 81 7.07 12.27 1.85
CA TYR A 81 7.12 11.27 0.79
C TYR A 81 5.91 10.32 0.83
N THR A 82 5.44 9.94 2.01
CA THR A 82 4.22 9.13 2.16
C THR A 82 2.99 9.83 1.59
N PHE A 83 2.90 11.16 1.72
CA PHE A 83 1.78 11.95 1.18
C PHE A 83 1.83 12.10 -0.34
N ILE A 84 2.98 12.51 -0.88
CA ILE A 84 3.11 12.90 -2.30
C ILE A 84 3.16 11.69 -3.24
N THR A 85 3.67 10.55 -2.78
CA THR A 85 3.86 9.40 -3.67
C THR A 85 2.57 8.64 -3.96
N GLY A 86 2.57 7.91 -5.07
CA GLY A 86 1.47 7.02 -5.43
C GLY A 86 1.23 5.96 -4.36
N TRP A 87 -0.02 5.53 -4.21
CA TRP A 87 -0.44 4.60 -3.14
C TRP A 87 0.36 3.29 -3.09
N LYS A 88 0.91 2.82 -4.23
CA LYS A 88 1.74 1.62 -4.26
C LYS A 88 3.09 1.84 -3.56
N ASN A 89 3.72 2.98 -3.82
CA ASN A 89 5.06 3.29 -3.33
C ASN A 89 5.03 3.82 -1.90
N SER A 90 3.94 4.50 -1.51
CA SER A 90 3.81 5.10 -0.18
C SER A 90 3.96 4.08 0.95
N TYR A 91 3.45 2.86 0.78
CA TYR A 91 3.53 1.81 1.81
C TYR A 91 4.93 1.20 1.95
N ILE A 92 5.67 1.12 0.86
CA ILE A 92 7.07 0.67 0.87
C ILE A 92 7.92 1.72 1.57
N ILE A 93 7.74 3.00 1.20
CA ILE A 93 8.44 4.14 1.81
C ILE A 93 8.15 4.21 3.31
N SER A 94 6.89 4.08 3.72
CA SER A 94 6.55 4.11 5.15
C SER A 94 7.15 2.95 5.93
N ALA A 95 7.22 1.74 5.35
CA ALA A 95 7.87 0.60 5.98
C ALA A 95 9.38 0.83 6.17
N PHE A 96 10.08 1.29 5.12
CA PHE A 96 11.50 1.61 5.21
C PHE A 96 11.78 2.75 6.18
N GLY A 97 11.03 3.84 6.09
CA GLY A 97 11.16 4.97 7.00
C GLY A 97 10.94 4.56 8.45
N THR A 98 9.97 3.68 8.72
CA THR A 98 9.75 3.14 10.08
C THR A 98 10.98 2.42 10.62
N ILE A 99 11.63 1.57 9.80
CA ILE A 99 12.83 0.84 10.22
C ILE A 99 13.97 1.81 10.53
N ILE A 100 14.22 2.77 9.63
CA ILE A 100 15.30 3.75 9.78
C ILE A 100 15.08 4.60 11.04
N ILE A 101 13.89 5.16 11.21
CA ILE A 101 13.56 6.04 12.34
C ILE A 101 13.66 5.30 13.68
N ASN A 102 13.20 4.04 13.76
CA ASN A 102 13.36 3.28 15.00
C ASN A 102 14.81 2.91 15.27
N ALA A 103 15.62 2.65 14.24
CA ALA A 103 17.06 2.44 14.41
C ALA A 103 17.75 3.71 14.93
N GLU A 104 17.43 4.88 14.36
CA GLU A 104 17.91 6.19 14.84
C GLU A 104 17.52 6.44 16.30
N MET A 105 16.29 6.14 16.70
CA MET A 105 15.84 6.25 18.10
C MET A 105 16.62 5.33 19.03
N VAL A 106 16.82 4.07 18.66
CA VAL A 106 17.58 3.12 19.47
C VAL A 106 19.02 3.61 19.62
N LEU A 107 19.63 4.11 18.55
CA LEU A 107 20.97 4.71 18.59
C LEU A 107 21.02 5.94 19.50
N LEU A 108 20.03 6.83 19.42
CA LEU A 108 19.93 8.02 20.26
C LEU A 108 19.82 7.66 21.74
N VAL A 109 18.91 6.74 22.10
CA VAL A 109 18.76 6.25 23.47
C VAL A 109 20.00 5.50 23.95
N TRP A 110 20.60 4.67 23.09
CA TRP A 110 21.83 3.94 23.42
C TRP A 110 23.00 4.89 23.67
N MET A 111 23.18 5.92 22.85
CA MET A 111 24.19 6.96 23.08
C MET A 111 23.90 7.75 24.34
N LEU A 112 22.65 8.12 24.59
CA LEU A 112 22.24 8.88 25.79
C LEU A 112 22.54 8.07 27.04
N ARG A 113 22.17 6.79 27.04
CA ARG A 113 22.49 5.87 28.13
C ARG A 113 24.00 5.71 28.28
N ARG A 114 24.72 5.38 27.21
CA ARG A 114 26.18 5.22 27.27
C ARG A 114 26.82 6.46 27.88
N TYR A 115 26.42 7.64 27.43
CA TYR A 115 26.96 8.90 27.90
C TYR A 115 26.67 9.16 29.38
N VAL A 116 25.40 9.04 29.80
CA VAL A 116 24.99 9.19 31.21
C VAL A 116 25.76 8.23 32.12
N TYR A 117 26.12 7.05 31.63
CA TYR A 117 26.81 6.02 32.41
C TYR A 117 28.35 5.97 32.25
N SER A 118 28.98 6.58 31.22
CA SER A 118 30.36 6.22 30.85
C SER A 118 31.52 7.10 31.30
N GLU A 119 31.39 8.36 31.73
CA GLU A 119 32.60 9.13 32.10
C GLU A 119 32.39 10.34 33.03
N THR A 120 31.19 10.93 33.06
CA THR A 120 30.87 12.09 33.91
C THR A 120 30.34 11.73 35.31
N SER A 121 30.21 10.44 35.61
CA SER A 121 29.72 9.93 36.91
C SER A 121 30.57 10.36 38.11
N ALA A 122 31.84 10.76 37.90
CA ALA A 122 32.68 11.33 38.95
C ALA A 122 32.39 12.80 39.27
N LEU A 123 31.84 13.57 38.31
CA LEU A 123 31.46 14.98 38.46
C LEU A 123 29.98 15.13 38.87
N PHE A 124 29.15 14.13 38.54
CA PHE A 124 27.71 14.02 38.80
C PHE A 124 27.35 13.18 40.04
N MET A 125 28.27 13.01 41.00
CA MET A 125 28.16 12.07 42.14
C MET A 125 27.01 12.32 43.14
N GLY A 126 26.09 13.25 42.86
CA GLY A 126 24.85 13.47 43.63
C GLY A 126 23.57 13.64 42.80
N MET A 127 23.64 13.63 41.46
CA MET A 127 22.48 13.88 40.58
C MET A 127 21.87 12.61 39.98
N TYR A 128 22.54 11.46 40.09
CA TYR A 128 22.09 10.21 39.46
C TYR A 128 20.87 9.60 40.15
N GLU A 129 20.61 9.93 41.42
CA GLU A 129 19.41 9.49 42.14
C GLU A 129 18.16 10.27 41.67
N GLU A 130 18.38 11.45 41.06
CA GLU A 130 17.39 12.43 40.59
C GLU A 130 16.66 12.07 39.28
N ILE A 131 17.32 11.32 38.38
CA ILE A 131 16.87 11.20 36.98
C ILE A 131 15.90 10.05 36.82
N THR A 132 14.61 10.37 36.62
CA THR A 132 13.58 9.37 36.33
C THR A 132 13.18 9.39 34.86
N TRP A 133 13.02 8.20 34.27
CA TRP A 133 12.59 8.04 32.87
C TRP A 133 11.08 7.97 32.79
N LYS A 134 10.46 8.82 31.96
CA LYS A 134 9.01 8.73 31.71
C LYS A 134 8.74 7.62 30.71
N ILE A 135 8.02 6.58 31.14
CA ILE A 135 7.67 5.43 30.31
C ILE A 135 6.60 5.78 29.26
N LEU A 136 5.73 6.76 29.55
CA LEU A 136 4.58 7.08 28.72
C LEU A 136 4.94 7.46 27.26
N PRO A 137 5.87 8.40 26.99
CA PRO A 137 6.28 8.73 25.62
C PRO A 137 6.84 7.52 24.85
N VAL A 138 7.58 6.64 25.54
CA VAL A 138 8.14 5.42 24.95
C VAL A 138 7.03 4.45 24.54
N CYS A 139 6.04 4.24 25.41
CA CYS A 139 4.88 3.41 25.08
C CYS A 139 4.07 3.97 23.90
N LEU A 140 3.83 5.29 23.89
CA LEU A 140 3.12 5.96 22.79
C LEU A 140 3.91 5.85 21.48
N TRP A 141 5.23 6.00 21.53
CA TRP A 141 6.11 5.82 20.39
C TRP A 141 5.98 4.41 19.81
N CYS A 142 6.16 3.38 20.64
CA CYS A 142 5.99 1.99 20.23
C CYS A 142 4.62 1.73 19.62
N LEU A 143 3.55 2.23 20.24
CA LEU A 143 2.19 2.06 19.74
C LEU A 143 2.00 2.69 18.35
N ILE A 144 2.45 3.94 18.15
CA ILE A 144 2.36 4.61 16.84
C ILE A 144 3.11 3.82 15.77
N TYR A 145 4.34 3.39 16.03
CA TYR A 145 5.14 2.70 15.01
C TYR A 145 4.65 1.28 14.72
N VAL A 146 4.03 0.59 15.68
CA VAL A 146 3.31 -0.66 15.41
C VAL A 146 2.13 -0.40 14.48
N LEU A 147 1.33 0.64 14.70
CA LEU A 147 0.21 0.99 13.82
C LEU A 147 0.68 1.34 12.40
N ILE A 148 1.78 2.10 12.28
CA ILE A 148 2.40 2.42 10.98
C ILE A 148 2.85 1.14 10.27
N LEU A 149 3.54 0.23 10.96
CA LEU A 149 4.00 -1.03 10.36
C LEU A 149 2.85 -1.91 9.90
N LEU A 150 1.85 -2.12 10.76
CA LEU A 150 0.67 -2.92 10.42
C LEU A 150 -0.08 -2.32 9.22
N GLY A 151 -0.26 -0.99 9.21
CA GLY A 151 -0.86 -0.28 8.08
C GLY A 151 -0.04 -0.42 6.80
N SER A 152 1.29 -0.37 6.90
CA SER A 152 2.21 -0.51 5.76
C SER A 152 2.19 -1.93 5.20
N ILE A 153 2.27 -2.96 6.05
CA ILE A 153 2.20 -4.38 5.66
C ILE A 153 0.86 -4.68 4.98
N TRP A 154 -0.25 -4.23 5.58
CA TRP A 154 -1.56 -4.37 4.99
C TRP A 154 -1.65 -3.68 3.62
N GLY A 155 -1.12 -2.45 3.51
CA GLY A 155 -1.05 -1.71 2.27
C GLY A 155 -0.27 -2.45 1.17
N ILE A 156 0.90 -3.00 1.51
CA ILE A 156 1.75 -3.78 0.59
C ILE A 156 1.02 -5.05 0.13
N ALA A 157 0.42 -5.81 1.05
CA ALA A 157 -0.35 -7.01 0.70
C ALA A 157 -1.45 -6.70 -0.33
N GLN A 158 -2.15 -5.57 -0.15
CA GLN A 158 -3.18 -5.11 -1.07
C GLN A 158 -2.65 -4.65 -2.44
N VAL A 159 -1.38 -4.22 -2.52
CA VAL A 159 -0.70 -3.92 -3.80
C VAL A 159 -0.36 -5.20 -4.54
N ILE A 160 0.15 -6.22 -3.82
CA ILE A 160 0.53 -7.52 -4.40
C ILE A 160 -0.69 -8.22 -4.98
N ILE A 161 -1.79 -8.32 -4.23
CA ILE A 161 -3.04 -8.96 -4.69
C ILE A 161 -3.54 -8.29 -5.98
N ALA A 162 -3.56 -6.96 -6.02
CA ALA A 162 -3.97 -6.22 -7.23
C ALA A 162 -2.99 -6.36 -8.42
N GLY A 163 -1.75 -6.80 -8.16
CA GLY A 163 -0.78 -7.18 -9.19
C GLY A 163 -1.07 -8.56 -9.76
N LEU A 164 -1.40 -9.53 -8.91
CA LEU A 164 -1.73 -10.90 -9.31
C LEU A 164 -3.00 -10.97 -10.18
N GLU A 165 -4.05 -10.25 -9.79
CA GLU A 165 -5.28 -10.15 -10.61
C GLU A 165 -5.00 -9.59 -12.01
N ARG A 166 -4.05 -8.65 -12.13
CA ARG A 166 -3.68 -8.08 -13.42
C ARG A 166 -2.93 -9.08 -14.31
N THR A 167 -2.04 -9.87 -13.72
CA THR A 167 -1.30 -10.89 -14.49
C THR A 167 -2.21 -11.99 -14.99
N GLU A 168 -3.20 -12.40 -14.19
CA GLU A 168 -4.19 -13.42 -14.59
C GLU A 168 -5.05 -12.95 -15.78
N ILE A 169 -5.54 -11.71 -15.74
CA ILE A 169 -6.31 -11.13 -16.86
C ILE A 169 -5.45 -11.00 -18.12
N GLN A 170 -4.18 -10.60 -18.00
CA GLN A 170 -3.29 -10.50 -19.17
C GLN A 170 -3.02 -11.87 -19.80
N THR A 171 -2.79 -12.91 -18.99
CA THR A 171 -2.62 -14.27 -19.51
C THR A 171 -3.88 -14.79 -20.19
N GLU A 172 -5.06 -14.41 -19.71
CA GLU A 172 -6.33 -14.78 -20.34
C GLU A 172 -6.56 -14.03 -21.66
N GLU A 173 -6.28 -12.72 -21.71
CA GLU A 173 -6.36 -11.93 -22.96
C GLU A 173 -5.36 -12.41 -24.02
N GLU A 174 -4.11 -12.68 -23.65
CA GLU A 174 -3.07 -13.18 -24.57
C GLU A 174 -3.43 -14.55 -25.15
N ASN A 175 -3.94 -15.45 -24.30
CA ASN A 175 -4.43 -16.75 -24.74
C ASN A 175 -5.59 -16.57 -25.72
N VAL A 176 -6.61 -15.76 -25.42
CA VAL A 176 -7.74 -15.51 -26.33
C VAL A 176 -7.31 -14.94 -27.68
N THR A 177 -6.33 -14.03 -27.73
CA THR A 177 -5.82 -13.50 -29.00
C THR A 177 -5.10 -14.56 -29.84
N GLU A 178 -4.40 -15.52 -29.21
CA GLU A 178 -3.71 -16.61 -29.91
C GLU A 178 -4.67 -17.55 -30.66
N TRP A 179 -5.88 -17.78 -30.14
CA TRP A 179 -6.90 -18.58 -30.84
C TRP A 179 -7.62 -17.83 -31.96
N SER A 180 -7.56 -16.49 -31.99
CA SER A 180 -8.25 -15.68 -32.99
C SER A 180 -7.51 -15.58 -34.33
N ASP A 181 -6.21 -15.92 -34.34
CA ASP A 181 -5.35 -15.93 -35.54
C ASP A 181 -5.31 -17.32 -36.23
N VAL A 182 -6.11 -18.28 -35.75
CA VAL A 182 -6.32 -19.54 -36.48
C VAL A 182 -7.20 -19.25 -37.69
N GLU A 183 -6.56 -18.98 -38.81
CA GLU A 183 -7.18 -18.95 -40.13
C GLU A 183 -7.92 -20.28 -40.33
N TRP A 184 -9.25 -20.23 -40.36
CA TRP A 184 -10.08 -21.39 -40.71
C TRP A 184 -9.78 -21.73 -42.17
N THR A 185 -8.79 -22.57 -42.40
CA THR A 185 -8.58 -23.20 -43.69
C THR A 185 -9.86 -23.94 -44.03
N ASP A 186 -10.54 -23.44 -45.06
CA ASP A 186 -11.77 -23.99 -45.61
C ASP A 186 -11.58 -25.49 -45.80
N TYR A 187 -12.19 -26.30 -44.93
CA TYR A 187 -12.11 -27.75 -45.01
C TYR A 187 -13.01 -28.14 -46.18
N SER A 188 -12.44 -28.10 -47.38
CA SER A 188 -13.04 -28.59 -48.59
C SER A 188 -13.38 -30.06 -48.37
N LEU A 189 -14.66 -30.34 -48.13
CA LEU A 189 -15.24 -31.67 -48.20
C LEU A 189 -15.06 -32.15 -49.65
N GLU A 190 -13.91 -32.75 -49.95
CA GLU A 190 -13.73 -33.51 -51.17
C GLU A 190 -14.66 -34.71 -51.11
N ASN A 191 -15.80 -34.51 -51.76
CA ASN A 191 -16.71 -35.53 -52.22
C ASN A 191 -15.97 -36.41 -53.24
N THR A 192 -15.18 -37.37 -52.77
CA THR A 192 -14.70 -38.47 -53.60
C THR A 192 -15.77 -39.55 -53.62
N GLY A 193 -16.70 -39.43 -54.57
CA GLY A 193 -17.37 -40.62 -55.07
C GLY A 193 -16.37 -41.48 -55.81
N ASN A 194 -16.17 -42.74 -55.39
CA ASN A 194 -16.17 -43.88 -56.30
C ASN A 194 -16.21 -45.24 -55.56
N SER A 195 -17.08 -46.10 -56.07
CA SER A 195 -16.92 -47.54 -56.33
C SER A 195 -16.32 -48.48 -55.27
N ASP A 196 -17.17 -49.44 -54.90
CA ASP A 196 -16.89 -50.88 -54.81
C ASP A 196 -15.91 -51.37 -53.73
N VAL A 197 -16.45 -51.65 -52.54
CA VAL A 197 -15.93 -52.71 -51.66
C VAL A 197 -17.12 -53.50 -51.10
N GLU A 198 -17.33 -54.69 -51.64
CA GLU A 198 -18.09 -55.75 -50.98
C GLU A 198 -17.31 -56.20 -49.73
N THR A 199 -17.89 -56.02 -48.54
CA THR A 199 -17.59 -56.90 -47.41
C THR A 199 -18.83 -57.09 -46.55
N GLU A 200 -19.04 -58.34 -46.23
CA GLU A 200 -20.15 -58.97 -45.55
C GLU A 200 -20.36 -58.50 -44.10
N ILE A 201 -21.65 -58.36 -43.75
CA ILE A 201 -22.30 -58.81 -42.49
C ILE A 201 -21.76 -58.24 -41.16
N ASP A 202 -22.58 -57.42 -40.50
CA ASP A 202 -23.10 -57.87 -39.20
C ASP A 202 -24.49 -57.27 -38.89
N THR A 203 -25.37 -58.15 -38.42
CA THR A 203 -26.80 -57.95 -38.21
C THR A 203 -27.10 -57.60 -36.74
N ASN A 204 -27.66 -56.42 -36.49
CA ASN A 204 -28.54 -56.11 -35.33
C ASN A 204 -29.09 -54.68 -35.54
N ILE A 205 -30.25 -54.49 -36.17
CA ILE A 205 -31.59 -54.49 -35.56
C ILE A 205 -31.64 -53.75 -34.21
N GLU A 206 -32.10 -52.50 -34.24
CA GLU A 206 -33.36 -52.18 -33.56
C GLU A 206 -34.06 -50.96 -34.19
N GLN A 207 -35.31 -51.21 -34.56
CA GLN A 207 -36.24 -50.28 -35.18
C GLN A 207 -36.79 -49.29 -34.14
N ARG A 208 -37.00 -48.04 -34.52
CA ARG A 208 -38.29 -47.39 -34.22
C ARG A 208 -38.65 -46.32 -35.25
N ILE A 209 -39.86 -46.47 -35.76
CA ILE A 209 -40.47 -45.83 -36.93
C ILE A 209 -41.34 -44.64 -36.48
N LEU A 210 -41.50 -43.66 -37.38
CA LEU A 210 -42.70 -42.81 -37.69
C LEU A 210 -42.54 -41.29 -37.39
N PRO A 211 -43.21 -40.38 -38.15
CA PRO A 211 -43.03 -40.10 -39.59
C PRO A 211 -43.05 -38.58 -39.90
N GLU A 212 -42.74 -38.22 -41.15
CA GLU A 212 -42.97 -36.89 -41.74
C GLU A 212 -44.48 -36.60 -41.88
N GLU A 213 -44.94 -35.47 -41.34
CA GLU A 213 -46.13 -34.76 -41.84
C GLU A 213 -45.87 -33.24 -41.79
N ASP A 214 -45.73 -32.67 -43.00
CA ASP A 214 -46.56 -31.58 -43.53
C ASP A 214 -47.04 -30.47 -42.58
N ILE A 215 -46.64 -29.22 -42.87
CA ILE A 215 -47.51 -28.07 -43.24
C ILE A 215 -46.70 -26.77 -43.12
N LEU A 216 -46.45 -26.13 -44.28
CA LEU A 216 -46.18 -24.69 -44.36
C LEU A 216 -47.40 -23.91 -43.86
N THR A 217 -47.20 -22.85 -43.09
CA THR A 217 -47.98 -21.61 -43.26
C THR A 217 -47.29 -20.40 -42.64
N GLU A 218 -47.22 -19.37 -43.46
CA GLU A 218 -46.75 -18.01 -43.23
C GLU A 218 -47.37 -17.37 -41.99
N ILE A 219 -46.57 -16.64 -41.19
CA ILE A 219 -46.94 -15.28 -40.77
C ILE A 219 -45.67 -14.43 -40.72
N ALA A 220 -45.63 -13.44 -41.62
CA ALA A 220 -44.70 -12.33 -41.65
C ALA A 220 -44.77 -11.48 -40.38
N GLY A 221 -43.64 -10.89 -39.96
CA GLY A 221 -43.64 -9.87 -38.92
C GLY A 221 -42.24 -9.41 -38.53
N ASP A 222 -41.72 -8.45 -39.29
CA ASP A 222 -40.67 -7.48 -38.95
C ASP A 222 -39.39 -7.98 -38.25
N GLU A 223 -38.34 -8.17 -39.05
CA GLU A 223 -36.96 -8.06 -38.60
C GLU A 223 -36.70 -6.62 -38.12
N LEU A 224 -36.88 -6.36 -36.82
CA LEU A 224 -36.18 -5.24 -36.16
C LEU A 224 -34.71 -5.63 -36.03
N THR A 225 -33.89 -5.10 -36.94
CA THR A 225 -32.45 -5.00 -36.76
C THR A 225 -32.18 -4.02 -35.61
N GLU A 226 -32.09 -4.54 -34.38
CA GLU A 226 -31.57 -3.75 -33.25
C GLU A 226 -30.09 -3.45 -33.53
N GLU A 227 -29.76 -2.19 -33.85
CA GLU A 227 -28.38 -1.73 -33.87
C GLU A 227 -27.80 -1.84 -32.45
N ILE A 228 -27.00 -2.89 -32.23
CA ILE A 228 -26.32 -3.12 -30.96
C ILE A 228 -25.26 -2.02 -30.77
N SER A 229 -25.64 -0.95 -30.08
CA SER A 229 -24.72 0.14 -29.74
C SER A 229 -23.80 -0.27 -28.60
N ARG A 230 -22.49 0.00 -28.72
CA ARG A 230 -21.49 -0.30 -27.69
C ARG A 230 -21.04 0.98 -27.00
N CYS A 231 -20.74 0.90 -25.71
CA CYS A 231 -20.23 2.03 -24.95
C CYS A 231 -18.83 2.44 -25.46
N PRO A 232 -18.61 3.70 -25.89
CA PRO A 232 -17.33 4.14 -26.44
C PRO A 232 -16.20 4.20 -25.40
N ARG A 233 -16.53 4.13 -24.10
CA ARG A 233 -15.56 4.20 -23.01
C ARG A 233 -15.08 2.84 -22.53
N CYS A 234 -15.95 1.83 -22.53
CA CYS A 234 -15.64 0.52 -21.92
C CYS A 234 -16.02 -0.70 -22.76
N GLY A 235 -16.58 -0.50 -23.96
CA GLY A 235 -16.88 -1.55 -24.93
C GLY A 235 -18.09 -2.44 -24.61
N ARG A 236 -18.78 -2.23 -23.47
CA ARG A 236 -19.98 -2.99 -23.11
C ARG A 236 -21.14 -2.67 -24.05
N GLU A 237 -21.89 -3.69 -24.44
CA GLU A 237 -23.14 -3.59 -25.17
C GLU A 237 -24.18 -2.81 -24.36
N LEU A 238 -24.83 -1.87 -25.02
CA LEU A 238 -25.84 -1.02 -24.42
C LEU A 238 -27.21 -1.56 -24.80
N GLU A 239 -28.12 -1.57 -23.83
CA GLU A 239 -29.53 -1.79 -24.10
C GLU A 239 -30.04 -0.68 -25.04
N PRO A 240 -31.00 -1.01 -25.93
CA PRO A 240 -31.67 -0.01 -26.74
C PRO A 240 -32.16 1.12 -25.84
N GLU A 241 -31.84 2.37 -26.19
CA GLU A 241 -32.20 3.60 -25.44
C GLU A 241 -31.42 3.90 -24.15
N ALA A 242 -30.34 3.19 -23.83
CA ALA A 242 -29.53 3.49 -22.64
C ALA A 242 -28.92 4.92 -22.65
N VAL A 243 -29.33 5.76 -21.70
CA VAL A 243 -28.77 7.13 -21.52
C VAL A 243 -27.36 7.08 -20.90
N PHE A 244 -27.09 6.08 -20.06
CA PHE A 244 -25.81 5.87 -19.40
C PHE A 244 -25.37 4.41 -19.47
N CYS A 245 -24.07 4.18 -19.53
CA CYS A 245 -23.51 2.83 -19.47
C CYS A 245 -23.58 2.26 -18.04
N GLY A 246 -24.33 1.17 -17.85
CA GLY A 246 -24.44 0.48 -16.56
C GLY A 246 -23.12 -0.11 -16.01
N LYS A 247 -22.06 -0.21 -16.82
CA LYS A 247 -20.73 -0.68 -16.37
C LYS A 247 -19.85 0.45 -15.84
N CYS A 248 -19.75 1.55 -16.58
CA CYS A 248 -18.74 2.59 -16.31
C CYS A 248 -19.33 3.98 -16.01
N GLY A 249 -20.66 4.12 -16.05
CA GLY A 249 -21.37 5.38 -15.79
C GLY A 249 -21.21 6.44 -16.88
N PHE A 250 -20.64 6.10 -18.04
CA PHE A 250 -20.46 7.05 -19.13
C PHE A 250 -21.81 7.43 -19.75
N LYS A 251 -22.04 8.72 -19.97
CA LYS A 251 -23.25 9.24 -20.63
C LYS A 251 -23.16 8.99 -22.13
N VAL A 252 -24.11 8.24 -22.66
CA VAL A 252 -24.16 7.82 -24.08
C VAL A 252 -25.05 8.77 -24.89
N ARG A 253 -26.15 9.26 -24.29
CA ARG A 253 -27.12 10.17 -24.92
C ARG A 253 -27.39 11.39 -24.03
#